data_AF-A8NDL9-F1
#
_entry.id   AF-A8NDL9-F1
#
_cell.length_a   1.000
_cell.length_b   1.000
_cell.length_c   1.000
_cell.angle_alpha   90.00
_cell.angle_beta   90.00
_cell.angle_gamma   90.00
#
_symmetry.space_group_name_H-M   'P 1'
#
loop_
_entity.id
_entity.type
_entity.pdbx_description
1 polymer ?
#
loop_
_entity_poly.entity_id
_entity_poly.type
_entity_poly.pdbx_seq_one_letter_code
_entity_poly.pdbx_strand_id
1 'polypeptide(L)'
;MSAPIDHNVPHPNLDDVDVPVEPNLDEYVRTADFDNECHKKARILANSSSEEGSSSGDDLCPSDDSVSSATTSSSCPYDVSKLEALLYYAGLGPKGHGPKLIYRTSDDVFEAPSGPEAYNRLMRIVAVPDTFEFGTDVTWDKVRDQVVMLLDRRNIKVTLVDFVRFTWLKKPVDREIDDDDDDDDAKEEEELNYDDIPRIQTVEYGDRHYTNPTIWIGVLPDTLTGSVAHESSLDIRAYLDSLHIQNVDIAYRVSRRANTKPNQRPVMRSR
;
A
#
# COMPACT_ATOMS: atom_id res chain seq x y z
N MET A 1 88.37 51.58 -14.07
CA MET A 1 87.91 50.85 -15.26
C MET A 1 87.00 49.74 -14.77
N SER A 2 85.69 49.95 -14.85
CA SER A 2 84.68 48.99 -14.42
C SER A 2 83.62 48.93 -15.52
N ALA A 3 83.48 47.75 -16.12
CA ALA A 3 82.53 47.45 -17.18
C ALA A 3 81.16 47.08 -16.58
N PRO A 4 80.05 47.24 -17.34
CA PRO A 4 78.71 46.90 -16.88
C PRO A 4 78.41 45.40 -17.12
N ILE A 5 77.64 44.80 -16.22
CA ILE A 5 77.13 43.42 -16.32
C ILE A 5 75.67 43.48 -16.78
N ASP A 6 75.41 42.81 -17.89
CA ASP A 6 74.10 42.63 -18.53
C ASP A 6 73.13 41.76 -17.71
N HIS A 7 71.85 42.07 -17.85
CA HIS A 7 70.70 41.31 -17.37
C HIS A 7 70.55 39.95 -18.06
N ASN A 8 70.23 38.91 -17.28
CA ASN A 8 69.32 37.87 -17.75
C ASN A 8 68.62 37.20 -16.55
N VAL A 9 67.31 37.42 -16.42
CA VAL A 9 66.45 36.79 -15.40
C VAL A 9 65.71 35.64 -16.08
N PRO A 10 65.88 34.36 -15.66
CA PRO A 10 65.06 33.27 -16.16
C PRO A 10 63.72 33.24 -15.41
N HIS A 11 62.61 33.33 -16.14
CA HIS A 11 61.29 32.97 -15.66
C HIS A 11 61.21 31.45 -15.41
N PRO A 12 60.71 30.98 -14.25
CA PRO A 12 60.42 29.57 -14.05
C PRO A 12 59.11 29.21 -14.75
N ASN A 13 59.17 28.19 -15.61
CA ASN A 13 58.03 27.52 -16.21
C ASN A 13 57.15 26.91 -15.10
N LEU A 14 55.86 27.23 -15.13
CA LEU A 14 54.83 26.53 -14.39
C LEU A 14 54.47 25.28 -15.21
N ASP A 15 54.90 24.12 -14.71
CA ASP A 15 54.45 22.83 -15.22
C ASP A 15 52.94 22.67 -14.99
N ASP A 16 52.26 22.25 -16.06
CA ASP A 16 50.86 21.86 -16.12
C ASP A 16 50.51 20.86 -15.00
N VAL A 17 49.63 21.29 -14.09
CA VAL A 17 48.91 20.39 -13.19
C VAL A 17 47.69 19.91 -13.96
N ASP A 18 47.76 18.67 -14.45
CA ASP A 18 46.68 17.96 -15.12
C ASP A 18 45.53 17.75 -14.12
N VAL A 19 44.55 18.65 -14.14
CA VAL A 19 43.31 18.55 -13.35
C VAL A 19 42.42 17.52 -14.06
N PRO A 20 42.02 16.42 -13.41
CA PRO A 20 41.10 15.47 -14.01
C PRO A 20 39.77 16.18 -14.29
N VAL A 21 39.45 16.37 -15.56
CA VAL A 21 38.14 16.84 -15.99
C VAL A 21 37.12 15.79 -15.53
N GLU A 22 36.25 16.16 -14.59
CA GLU A 22 35.11 15.31 -14.22
C GLU A 22 34.28 15.06 -15.49
N PRO A 23 34.09 13.80 -15.91
CA PRO A 23 33.31 13.50 -17.09
C PRO A 23 31.88 14.00 -16.87
N ASN A 24 31.36 14.73 -17.85
CA ASN A 24 29.99 15.24 -17.84
C ASN A 24 29.03 14.05 -17.69
N LEU A 25 28.47 13.88 -16.48
CA LEU A 25 27.63 12.74 -16.13
C LEU A 25 26.37 12.67 -17.00
N ASP A 26 25.84 13.81 -17.44
CA ASP A 26 24.67 13.86 -18.33
C ASP A 26 24.97 13.30 -19.72
N GLU A 27 26.20 13.45 -20.20
CA GLU A 27 26.60 12.87 -21.48
C GLU A 27 26.84 11.37 -21.35
N TYR A 28 27.47 10.93 -20.25
CA TYR A 28 27.71 9.51 -19.97
C TYR A 28 26.41 8.70 -19.83
N VAL A 29 25.40 9.22 -19.15
CA VAL A 29 24.09 8.55 -18.98
C VAL A 29 23.37 8.35 -20.33
N ARG A 30 23.70 9.14 -21.36
CA ARG A 30 23.14 9.01 -22.72
C ARG A 30 23.95 8.07 -23.63
N THR A 31 25.04 7.49 -23.14
CA THR A 31 25.87 6.57 -23.94
C THR A 31 25.35 5.14 -23.87
N ALA A 32 25.58 4.38 -24.96
CA ALA A 32 25.28 2.94 -24.99
C ALA A 32 26.13 2.14 -23.98
N ASP A 33 27.25 2.69 -23.53
CA ASP A 33 28.11 2.06 -22.52
C ASP A 33 27.42 2.03 -21.14
N PHE A 34 26.71 3.11 -20.78
CA PHE A 34 25.89 3.15 -19.57
C PHE A 34 24.74 2.13 -19.63
N ASP A 35 24.05 2.03 -20.77
CA ASP A 35 22.98 1.05 -20.97
C ASP A 35 23.48 -0.39 -20.86
N ASN A 36 24.64 -0.69 -21.44
CA ASN A 36 25.30 -1.99 -21.36
C ASN A 36 25.73 -2.31 -19.92
N GLU A 37 26.22 -1.33 -19.16
CA GLU A 37 26.59 -1.49 -17.76
C GLU A 37 25.36 -1.77 -16.89
N CYS A 38 24.26 -1.05 -17.11
CA CYS A 38 22.98 -1.29 -16.45
C CYS A 38 22.47 -2.71 -16.75
N HIS A 39 22.48 -3.13 -18.02
CA HIS A 39 22.07 -4.49 -18.41
C HIS A 39 22.94 -5.57 -17.75
N LYS A 40 24.25 -5.35 -17.70
CA LYS A 40 25.19 -6.29 -17.06
C LYS A 40 24.96 -6.38 -15.56
N LYS A 41 24.76 -5.25 -14.87
CA LYS A 41 24.46 -5.21 -13.43
C LYS A 41 23.12 -5.87 -13.11
N ALA A 42 22.07 -5.59 -13.89
CA ALA A 42 20.77 -6.24 -13.75
C ALA A 42 20.89 -7.76 -13.89
N ARG A 43 21.66 -8.23 -14.87
CA ARG A 43 21.90 -9.67 -15.10
C ARG A 43 22.74 -10.31 -13.98
N ILE A 44 23.72 -9.60 -13.43
CA ILE A 44 24.51 -10.07 -12.29
C ILE A 44 23.63 -10.19 -11.05
N LEU A 45 22.75 -9.23 -10.77
CA LEU A 45 21.81 -9.29 -9.66
C LEU A 45 20.83 -10.46 -9.80
N ALA A 46 20.31 -10.68 -11.02
CA ALA A 46 19.46 -11.83 -11.31
C ALA A 46 20.18 -13.19 -11.11
N ASN A 47 21.48 -13.27 -11.44
CA ASN A 47 22.26 -14.52 -11.33
C ASN A 47 22.92 -14.75 -9.96
N SER A 48 23.17 -13.70 -9.17
CA SER A 48 23.84 -13.79 -7.85
C SER A 48 22.88 -14.20 -6.73
N SER A 49 21.59 -14.38 -7.02
CA SER A 49 20.57 -14.80 -6.06
C SER A 49 20.65 -16.28 -5.64
N SER A 50 21.65 -17.05 -6.08
CA SER A 50 21.64 -18.51 -5.94
C SER A 50 22.66 -19.12 -4.97
N GLU A 51 23.63 -18.38 -4.42
CA GLU A 51 24.62 -18.99 -3.50
C GLU A 51 24.91 -18.10 -2.28
N GLU A 52 24.55 -18.62 -1.09
CA GLU A 52 24.99 -18.23 0.28
C GLU A 52 24.35 -16.99 0.99
N GLY A 53 23.08 -17.14 1.41
CA GLY A 53 22.58 -16.90 2.78
C GLY A 53 22.66 -15.53 3.49
N SER A 54 21.55 -14.77 3.50
CA SER A 54 20.83 -14.32 4.73
C SER A 54 19.80 -13.21 4.42
N SER A 55 18.58 -13.40 4.94
CA SER A 55 17.47 -12.43 5.11
C SER A 55 16.62 -12.06 3.89
N SER A 56 15.56 -12.86 3.68
CA SER A 56 14.52 -12.74 2.65
C SER A 56 13.87 -11.37 2.51
N GLY A 57 14.19 -10.70 1.40
CA GLY A 57 13.29 -9.86 0.60
C GLY A 57 13.24 -10.47 -0.80
N ASP A 58 12.08 -10.95 -1.24
CA ASP A 58 11.17 -10.29 -2.19
C ASP A 58 11.65 -10.33 -3.65
N ASP A 59 11.26 -11.37 -4.39
CA ASP A 59 10.91 -11.27 -5.80
C ASP A 59 10.31 -12.60 -6.29
N LEU A 60 8.98 -12.67 -6.37
CA LEU A 60 8.26 -13.72 -7.10
C LEU A 60 7.08 -13.07 -7.81
N CYS A 61 7.34 -12.40 -8.93
CA CYS A 61 6.43 -12.45 -10.06
C CYS A 61 6.51 -13.88 -10.62
N PRO A 62 5.43 -14.67 -10.63
CA PRO A 62 5.46 -15.92 -11.40
C PRO A 62 5.39 -15.56 -12.89
N SER A 63 6.55 -15.52 -13.54
CA SER A 63 6.65 -15.75 -14.98
C SER A 63 6.32 -17.22 -15.22
N ASP A 64 5.04 -17.48 -15.49
CA ASP A 64 4.55 -18.80 -15.84
C ASP A 64 4.71 -18.98 -17.36
N ASP A 65 5.95 -19.22 -17.81
CA ASP A 65 6.23 -19.78 -19.14
C ASP A 65 5.91 -21.28 -19.11
N SER A 66 4.64 -21.59 -18.88
CA SER A 66 4.12 -22.95 -19.03
C SER A 66 3.24 -22.97 -20.26
N VAL A 67 3.86 -23.31 -21.39
CA VAL A 67 3.16 -23.66 -22.62
C VAL A 67 2.39 -24.96 -22.36
N SER A 68 1.14 -24.85 -21.88
CA SER A 68 0.20 -25.96 -21.88
C SER A 68 -1.25 -25.49 -21.78
N SER A 69 -1.93 -25.69 -22.90
CA SER A 69 -3.36 -25.98 -23.06
C SER A 69 -4.35 -24.98 -22.45
N ALA A 70 -5.04 -24.28 -23.37
CA ALA A 70 -6.28 -23.59 -23.13
C ALA A 70 -7.33 -24.52 -22.48
N THR A 71 -7.31 -24.64 -21.17
CA THR A 71 -8.54 -24.81 -20.40
C THR A 71 -9.00 -23.41 -20.05
N THR A 72 -10.06 -22.95 -20.72
CA THR A 72 -10.88 -21.84 -20.24
C THR A 72 -11.40 -22.24 -18.87
N SER A 73 -10.61 -21.98 -17.83
CA SER A 73 -11.06 -22.03 -16.46
C SER A 73 -12.15 -20.99 -16.39
N SER A 74 -13.39 -21.47 -16.40
CA SER A 74 -14.57 -20.67 -16.12
C SER A 74 -14.35 -20.09 -14.73
N SER A 75 -13.78 -18.90 -14.64
CA SER A 75 -13.69 -18.15 -13.39
C SER A 75 -15.10 -18.07 -12.84
N CYS A 76 -15.29 -18.39 -11.56
CA CYS A 76 -16.59 -18.22 -10.97
C CYS A 76 -17.01 -16.76 -11.13
N PRO A 77 -18.27 -16.44 -11.51
CA PRO A 77 -18.72 -15.05 -11.67
C PRO A 77 -18.58 -14.21 -10.40
N TYR A 78 -18.39 -14.84 -9.25
CA TYR A 78 -18.23 -14.22 -7.94
C TYR A 78 -16.77 -14.11 -7.48
N ASP A 79 -15.81 -14.63 -8.25
CA ASP A 79 -14.40 -14.44 -7.95
C ASP A 79 -13.98 -13.03 -8.34
N VAL A 80 -13.35 -12.32 -7.41
CA VAL A 80 -12.74 -11.00 -7.68
C VAL A 80 -11.51 -11.15 -8.57
N SER A 81 -11.20 -10.13 -9.35
CA SER A 81 -9.98 -10.14 -10.17
C SER A 81 -8.73 -10.28 -9.29
N LYS A 82 -7.65 -10.89 -9.80
CA LYS A 82 -6.41 -11.08 -9.02
C LYS A 82 -5.86 -9.76 -8.49
N LEU A 83 -5.95 -8.69 -9.29
CA LEU A 83 -5.45 -7.37 -8.92
C LEU A 83 -6.30 -6.73 -7.82
N GLU A 84 -7.63 -6.79 -7.96
CA GLU A 84 -8.55 -6.34 -6.92
C GLU A 84 -8.36 -7.11 -5.62
N ALA A 85 -8.24 -8.45 -5.70
CA ALA A 85 -8.01 -9.30 -4.54
C ALA A 85 -6.81 -8.83 -3.70
N LEU A 86 -5.75 -8.35 -4.35
CA LEU A 86 -4.51 -7.94 -3.71
C LEU A 86 -4.51 -6.47 -3.25
N LEU A 87 -5.15 -5.58 -4.03
CA LEU A 87 -5.04 -4.13 -3.82
C LEU A 87 -6.29 -3.48 -3.23
N TYR A 88 -7.43 -4.18 -3.15
CA TYR A 88 -8.67 -3.59 -2.65
C TYR A 88 -8.49 -2.95 -1.27
N TYR A 89 -7.79 -3.63 -0.35
CA TYR A 89 -7.53 -3.17 1.01
C TYR A 89 -6.14 -2.53 1.20
N ALA A 90 -5.53 -2.00 0.14
CA ALA A 90 -4.24 -1.32 0.25
C ALA A 90 -4.28 -0.24 1.35
N GLY A 91 -3.20 -0.11 2.13
CA GLY A 91 -3.10 0.81 3.27
C GLY A 91 -3.44 0.21 4.65
N LEU A 92 -4.09 -0.96 4.71
CA LEU A 92 -4.55 -1.53 6.00
C LEU A 92 -3.51 -2.37 6.77
N GLY A 93 -2.43 -2.80 6.12
CA GLY A 93 -1.43 -3.64 6.77
C GLY A 93 0.00 -3.11 6.66
N PRO A 94 0.97 -3.83 7.26
CA PRO A 94 2.37 -3.46 7.24
C PRO A 94 2.86 -3.27 5.79
N LYS A 95 3.69 -2.25 5.57
CA LYS A 95 4.18 -1.87 4.24
C LYS A 95 3.07 -1.48 3.24
N GLY A 96 1.88 -1.14 3.74
CA GLY A 96 0.74 -0.74 2.90
C GLY A 96 0.00 -1.91 2.23
N HIS A 97 0.36 -3.16 2.51
CA HIS A 97 -0.36 -4.31 1.97
C HIS A 97 -1.59 -4.64 2.80
N GLY A 98 -2.75 -4.69 2.16
CA GLY A 98 -3.99 -5.14 2.77
C GLY A 98 -4.11 -6.66 2.87
N PRO A 99 -5.08 -7.17 3.66
CA PRO A 99 -5.50 -8.56 3.56
C PRO A 99 -6.09 -8.83 2.16
N LYS A 100 -5.89 -10.04 1.66
CA LYS A 100 -6.44 -10.45 0.35
C LYS A 100 -7.97 -10.50 0.41
N LEU A 101 -8.64 -9.77 -0.47
CA LEU A 101 -10.09 -9.84 -0.66
C LEU A 101 -10.46 -11.16 -1.36
N ILE A 102 -11.54 -11.78 -0.88
CA ILE A 102 -12.12 -13.01 -1.45
C ILE A 102 -13.42 -12.68 -2.18
N TYR A 103 -14.29 -11.91 -1.53
CA TYR A 103 -15.62 -11.57 -2.02
C TYR A 103 -16.13 -10.32 -1.30
N ARG A 104 -16.95 -9.50 -1.97
CA ARG A 104 -17.65 -8.36 -1.36
C ARG A 104 -19.00 -8.11 -2.03
N THR A 105 -19.93 -7.52 -1.30
CA THR A 105 -21.25 -7.10 -1.81
C THR A 105 -21.34 -5.59 -2.07
N SER A 106 -20.29 -4.82 -1.83
CA SER A 106 -20.34 -3.37 -2.00
C SER A 106 -20.47 -2.99 -3.47
N ASP A 107 -21.23 -1.94 -3.76
CA ASP A 107 -21.41 -1.41 -5.13
C ASP A 107 -20.21 -0.56 -5.60
N ASP A 108 -19.18 -0.44 -4.77
CA ASP A 108 -17.93 0.26 -5.10
C ASP A 108 -17.25 -0.38 -6.33
N VAL A 109 -16.76 0.46 -7.24
CA VAL A 109 -16.05 0.01 -8.44
C VAL A 109 -14.56 0.00 -8.14
N PHE A 110 -13.91 -1.16 -8.32
CA PHE A 110 -12.46 -1.23 -8.18
C PHE A 110 -11.77 -0.66 -9.42
N GLU A 111 -11.15 0.51 -9.26
CA GLU A 111 -10.29 1.10 -10.28
C GLU A 111 -8.84 0.66 -10.04
N ALA A 112 -8.29 -0.05 -11.04
CA ALA A 112 -6.89 -0.43 -11.01
C ALA A 112 -6.00 0.82 -11.14
N PRO A 113 -4.95 0.97 -10.31
CA PRO A 113 -3.96 2.03 -10.50
C PRO A 113 -3.33 1.87 -11.89
N SER A 114 -3.33 2.95 -12.68
CA SER A 114 -2.84 2.97 -14.07
C SER A 114 -1.81 4.07 -14.28
N GLY A 115 -0.56 3.71 -14.58
CA GLY A 115 0.55 4.65 -14.81
C GLY A 115 1.59 4.65 -13.70
N PRO A 116 2.77 5.27 -13.93
CA PRO A 116 3.87 5.33 -12.97
C PRO A 116 3.53 6.15 -11.71
N GLU A 117 2.61 7.11 -11.84
CA GLU A 117 2.15 7.97 -10.73
C GLU A 117 0.82 7.50 -10.12
N ALA A 118 0.34 6.31 -10.50
CA ALA A 118 -0.96 5.84 -10.05
C ALA A 118 -0.91 5.40 -8.59
N TYR A 119 -1.21 6.34 -7.70
CA TYR A 119 -1.33 6.06 -6.29
C TYR A 119 -2.43 5.02 -6.05
N ASN A 120 -2.06 3.98 -5.30
CA ASN A 120 -3.01 3.03 -4.76
C ASN A 120 -4.04 3.77 -3.90
N ARG A 121 -5.30 3.33 -3.98
CA ARG A 121 -6.33 3.77 -3.04
C ARG A 121 -5.96 3.26 -1.63
N LEU A 122 -5.38 4.14 -0.82
CA LEU A 122 -4.98 3.81 0.55
C LEU A 122 -6.18 3.92 1.49
N MET A 123 -6.76 2.76 1.81
CA MET A 123 -7.84 2.63 2.76
C MET A 123 -7.35 2.75 4.21
N ARG A 124 -8.24 3.25 5.07
CA ARG A 124 -8.16 3.16 6.54
C ARG A 124 -9.45 2.58 7.09
N ILE A 125 -9.34 1.87 8.20
CA ILE A 125 -10.48 1.39 9.00
C ILE A 125 -10.88 2.49 9.97
N VAL A 126 -12.17 2.77 10.04
CA VAL A 126 -12.79 3.65 11.03
C VAL A 126 -13.87 2.85 11.76
N ALA A 127 -13.98 3.09 13.06
CA ALA A 127 -15.03 2.49 13.87
C ALA A 127 -16.41 2.96 13.38
N VAL A 128 -17.36 2.03 13.29
CA VAL A 128 -18.74 2.43 13.03
C VAL A 128 -19.27 3.09 14.31
N PRO A 129 -19.86 4.30 14.24
CA PRO A 129 -20.40 4.96 15.42
C PRO A 129 -21.42 4.09 16.14
N ASP A 130 -21.44 4.14 17.48
CA ASP A 130 -22.44 3.44 18.31
C ASP A 130 -23.87 3.91 18.04
N THR A 131 -24.03 5.06 17.39
CA THR A 131 -25.32 5.58 16.90
C THR A 131 -25.84 4.83 15.68
N PHE A 132 -25.10 3.85 15.13
CA PHE A 132 -25.61 3.02 14.05
C PHE A 132 -26.72 2.12 14.58
N GLU A 133 -27.95 2.40 14.13
CA GLU A 133 -29.13 1.68 14.59
C GLU A 133 -29.26 0.34 13.85
N PHE A 134 -29.05 -0.75 14.57
CA PHE A 134 -29.46 -2.10 14.12
C PHE A 134 -30.94 -2.40 14.41
N GLY A 135 -31.67 -1.44 15.00
CA GLY A 135 -33.03 -1.58 15.52
C GLY A 135 -33.10 -1.42 17.05
N THR A 136 -34.31 -1.24 17.60
CA THR A 136 -34.54 -0.80 18.99
C THR A 136 -34.06 -1.78 20.08
N ASP A 137 -33.74 -3.04 19.74
CA ASP A 137 -33.22 -4.07 20.68
C ASP A 137 -32.15 -4.98 20.03
N VAL A 138 -31.54 -4.54 18.93
CA VAL A 138 -30.53 -5.32 18.23
C VAL A 138 -29.18 -4.69 18.49
N THR A 139 -28.30 -5.44 19.16
CA THR A 139 -26.89 -5.05 19.34
C THR A 139 -26.02 -5.69 18.26
N TRP A 140 -24.86 -5.09 18.00
CA TRP A 140 -23.85 -5.71 17.13
C TRP A 140 -23.50 -7.12 17.58
N ASP A 141 -23.39 -7.39 18.89
CA ASP A 141 -23.11 -8.73 19.39
C ASP A 141 -24.16 -9.77 18.95
N LYS A 142 -25.45 -9.45 19.04
CA LYS A 142 -26.53 -10.34 18.56
C LYS A 142 -26.43 -10.59 17.05
N VAL A 143 -26.12 -9.54 16.27
CA VAL A 143 -25.93 -9.66 14.82
C VAL A 143 -24.71 -10.53 14.50
N ARG A 144 -23.57 -10.26 15.14
CA ARG A 144 -22.33 -11.01 14.96
C ARG A 144 -22.54 -12.49 15.29
N ASP A 145 -23.18 -12.81 16.41
CA ASP A 145 -23.39 -14.19 16.83
C ASP A 145 -24.29 -14.95 15.84
N GLN A 146 -25.33 -14.29 15.32
CA GLN A 146 -26.16 -14.87 14.26
C GLN A 146 -25.36 -15.07 12.96
N VAL A 147 -24.54 -14.09 12.55
CA VAL A 147 -23.67 -14.19 11.37
C VAL A 147 -22.73 -15.39 11.51
N VAL A 148 -22.07 -15.54 12.67
CA VAL A 148 -21.20 -16.70 12.95
C VAL A 148 -21.99 -18.01 12.84
N MET A 149 -23.19 -18.08 13.41
CA MET A 149 -24.03 -19.28 13.30
C MET A 149 -24.42 -19.59 11.84
N LEU A 150 -24.73 -18.58 11.02
CA LEU A 150 -25.02 -18.78 9.59
C LEU A 150 -23.79 -19.32 8.83
N LEU A 151 -22.62 -18.79 9.14
CA LEU A 151 -21.35 -19.23 8.55
C LEU A 151 -21.00 -20.67 8.98
N ASP A 152 -21.20 -21.01 10.26
CA ASP A 152 -20.97 -22.35 10.80
C ASP A 152 -21.90 -23.40 10.15
N ARG A 153 -23.16 -23.06 9.88
CA ARG A 153 -24.10 -23.94 9.15
C ARG A 153 -23.61 -24.29 7.75
N ARG A 154 -22.82 -23.41 7.13
CA ARG A 154 -22.17 -23.64 5.83
C ARG A 154 -20.76 -24.23 5.95
N ASN A 155 -20.35 -24.64 7.15
CA ASN A 155 -19.01 -25.14 7.46
C ASN A 155 -17.89 -24.13 7.14
N ILE A 156 -18.18 -22.83 7.17
CA ILE A 156 -17.19 -21.78 6.94
C ILE A 156 -16.50 -21.45 8.26
N LYS A 157 -15.22 -21.82 8.37
CA LYS A 157 -14.43 -21.54 9.57
C LYS A 157 -13.94 -20.10 9.55
N VAL A 158 -14.58 -19.25 10.36
CA VAL A 158 -14.15 -17.86 10.56
C VAL A 158 -13.01 -17.75 11.57
N THR A 159 -12.20 -16.72 11.39
CA THR A 159 -11.15 -16.30 12.33
C THR A 159 -11.53 -15.02 13.06
N LEU A 160 -12.18 -14.09 12.36
CA LEU A 160 -12.59 -12.78 12.86
C LEU A 160 -13.86 -12.34 12.14
N VAL A 161 -14.74 -11.62 12.84
CA VAL A 161 -15.91 -10.96 12.28
C VAL A 161 -15.99 -9.58 12.91
N ASP A 162 -15.68 -8.55 12.12
CA ASP A 162 -15.62 -7.17 12.58
C ASP A 162 -16.73 -6.35 11.92
N PHE A 163 -17.16 -5.27 12.59
CA PHE A 163 -18.06 -4.28 12.00
C PHE A 163 -17.31 -2.96 11.85
N VAL A 164 -16.97 -2.63 10.62
CA VAL A 164 -16.02 -1.55 10.29
C VAL A 164 -16.54 -0.67 9.18
N ARG A 165 -16.04 0.55 9.09
CA ARG A 165 -16.24 1.42 7.93
C ARG A 165 -14.89 1.72 7.30
N PHE A 166 -14.82 1.71 5.97
CA PHE A 166 -13.59 2.05 5.26
C PHE A 166 -13.64 3.49 4.78
N THR A 167 -12.47 4.10 4.70
CA THR A 167 -12.31 5.45 4.17
C THR A 167 -10.96 5.64 3.48
N TRP A 168 -10.95 6.41 2.41
CA TRP A 168 -9.74 6.81 1.68
C TRP A 168 -9.86 8.26 1.23
N LEU A 169 -8.73 8.89 0.94
CA LEU A 169 -8.70 10.24 0.36
C LEU A 169 -9.21 10.18 -1.08
N LYS A 170 -10.12 11.09 -1.44
CA LYS A 170 -10.50 11.30 -2.83
C LYS A 170 -9.31 11.89 -3.56
N LYS A 171 -9.04 11.40 -4.77
CA LYS A 171 -8.02 12.01 -5.62
C LYS A 171 -8.42 13.48 -5.85
N PRO A 172 -7.52 14.45 -5.65
CA PRO A 172 -7.78 15.80 -6.12
C PRO A 172 -8.02 15.71 -7.63
N VAL A 173 -8.99 16.45 -8.15
CA VAL A 173 -9.05 16.70 -9.59
C VAL A 173 -7.76 17.48 -9.87
N ASP A 174 -6.92 16.96 -10.76
CA ASP A 174 -5.67 17.60 -11.17
C ASP A 174 -6.00 19.06 -11.51
N ARG A 175 -5.74 19.96 -10.56
CA ARG A 175 -5.72 21.40 -10.82
C ARG A 175 -4.29 21.63 -11.26
N GLU A 176 -4.14 22.07 -12.50
CA GLU A 176 -2.91 22.70 -12.95
C GLU A 176 -2.52 23.67 -11.83
N ILE A 177 -1.37 23.42 -11.20
CA ILE A 177 -0.78 24.39 -10.30
C ILE A 177 -0.41 25.51 -11.24
N ASP A 178 -1.19 26.60 -11.24
CA ASP A 178 -0.72 27.84 -11.81
C ASP A 178 0.52 28.18 -11.01
N ASP A 179 1.68 28.07 -11.66
CA ASP A 179 2.96 28.57 -11.17
C ASP A 179 2.84 30.10 -11.10
N ASP A 180 2.10 30.59 -10.11
CA ASP A 180 2.12 32.00 -9.72
C ASP A 180 3.48 32.23 -9.04
N ASP A 181 4.48 32.48 -9.88
CA ASP A 181 5.78 33.08 -9.55
C ASP A 181 5.53 34.46 -8.91
N ASP A 182 5.17 34.51 -7.63
CA ASP A 182 5.07 35.75 -6.84
C ASP A 182 6.25 35.87 -5.86
N ASP A 183 7.23 36.65 -6.32
CA ASP A 183 8.20 37.49 -5.61
C ASP A 183 8.87 36.97 -4.30
N ASP A 184 10.18 36.71 -4.43
CA ASP A 184 11.16 36.56 -3.36
C ASP A 184 11.30 37.83 -2.50
N ASP A 185 10.42 38.03 -1.51
CA ASP A 185 10.71 38.89 -0.36
C ASP A 185 11.51 38.09 0.68
N ALA A 186 12.83 38.08 0.50
CA ALA A 186 13.80 37.56 1.46
C ALA A 186 13.67 38.26 2.82
N LYS A 187 12.91 37.66 3.74
CA LYS A 187 12.90 38.05 5.15
C LYS A 187 14.04 37.34 5.86
N GLU A 188 14.80 38.11 6.64
CA GLU A 188 15.90 37.65 7.48
C GLU A 188 15.52 36.37 8.22
N GLU A 189 16.37 35.34 8.10
CA GLU A 189 16.24 34.08 8.82
C GLU A 189 16.37 34.35 10.33
N GLU A 190 15.24 34.47 11.03
CA GLU A 190 15.25 34.33 12.48
C GLU A 190 15.80 32.95 12.83
N GLU A 191 16.73 32.88 13.78
CA GLU A 191 17.38 31.66 14.24
C GLU A 191 16.35 30.79 14.97
N LEU A 192 15.54 30.05 14.20
CA LEU A 192 14.49 29.17 14.71
C LEU A 192 15.12 28.00 15.45
N ASN A 193 14.93 27.98 16.77
CA ASN A 193 15.34 26.86 17.61
C ASN A 193 14.54 25.60 17.20
N TYR A 194 15.25 24.56 16.75
CA TYR A 194 14.66 23.29 16.29
C TYR A 194 13.77 22.62 17.34
N ASP A 195 14.02 22.87 18.62
CA ASP A 195 13.24 22.30 19.73
C ASP A 195 11.85 22.96 19.89
N ASP A 196 11.63 24.14 19.32
CA ASP A 196 10.36 24.87 19.37
C ASP A 196 9.44 24.55 18.17
N ILE A 197 9.91 23.76 17.19
CA ILE A 197 9.09 23.30 16.07
C ILE A 197 8.13 22.23 16.61
N PRO A 198 6.81 22.48 16.64
CA PRO A 198 5.87 21.47 17.09
C PRO A 198 5.98 20.24 16.19
N ARG A 199 5.97 19.06 16.79
CA ARG A 199 5.98 17.80 16.04
C ARG A 199 4.87 17.84 14.99
N ILE A 200 5.24 17.69 13.73
CA ILE A 200 4.31 17.65 12.60
C ILE A 200 3.28 16.56 12.88
N GLN A 201 2.07 16.96 13.23
CA GLN A 201 0.93 16.07 13.07
C GLN A 201 0.72 15.99 11.57
N THR A 202 0.74 14.79 11.00
CA THR A 202 0.34 14.58 9.61
C THR A 202 -1.11 15.00 9.48
N VAL A 203 -1.34 16.26 9.12
CA VAL A 203 -2.65 16.76 8.72
C VAL A 203 -2.90 16.14 7.35
N GLU A 204 -3.77 15.13 7.30
CA GLU A 204 -4.25 14.65 6.01
C GLU A 204 -5.15 15.72 5.41
N TYR A 205 -4.61 16.46 4.45
CA TYR A 205 -5.38 17.39 3.63
C TYR A 205 -6.16 16.60 2.57
N GLY A 206 -7.48 16.82 2.52
CA GLY A 206 -8.34 16.30 1.45
C GLY A 206 -9.66 15.71 1.93
N ASP A 207 -10.63 15.67 1.01
CA ASP A 207 -11.92 15.06 1.27
C ASP A 207 -11.82 13.54 1.33
N ARG A 208 -12.41 12.95 2.37
CA ARG A 208 -12.47 11.50 2.54
C ARG A 208 -13.74 10.93 1.93
N HIS A 209 -13.60 9.82 1.20
CA HIS A 209 -14.71 8.93 0.90
C HIS A 209 -14.99 8.02 2.11
N TYR A 210 -16.25 7.68 2.36
CA TYR A 210 -16.67 6.75 3.40
C TYR A 210 -17.60 5.71 2.81
N THR A 211 -17.30 4.43 3.03
CA THR A 211 -18.15 3.32 2.58
C THR A 211 -19.38 3.17 3.46
N ASN A 212 -20.29 2.29 3.05
CA ASN A 212 -21.24 1.72 3.99
C ASN A 212 -20.50 0.95 5.10
N PRO A 213 -21.07 0.85 6.32
CA PRO A 213 -20.59 -0.08 7.33
C PRO A 213 -20.52 -1.49 6.74
N THR A 214 -19.47 -2.21 7.05
CA THR A 214 -19.15 -3.50 6.46
C THR A 214 -18.98 -4.54 7.56
N ILE A 215 -19.70 -5.66 7.42
CA ILE A 215 -19.41 -6.89 8.14
C ILE A 215 -18.20 -7.52 7.46
N TRP A 216 -17.04 -7.39 8.10
CA TRP A 216 -15.75 -7.76 7.54
C TRP A 216 -15.30 -9.09 8.14
N ILE A 217 -15.39 -10.15 7.35
CA ILE A 217 -15.21 -11.54 7.78
C ILE A 217 -13.82 -12.03 7.37
N GLY A 218 -13.02 -12.42 8.35
CA GLY A 218 -11.72 -13.04 8.14
C GLY A 218 -11.81 -14.56 8.14
N VAL A 219 -11.32 -15.21 7.07
CA VAL A 219 -11.20 -16.68 6.97
C VAL A 219 -9.76 -17.09 6.73
N LEU A 220 -9.45 -18.38 6.94
CA LEU A 220 -8.11 -18.89 6.67
C LEU A 220 -7.81 -18.90 5.15
N PRO A 221 -6.52 -18.87 4.75
CA PRO A 221 -6.16 -19.03 3.36
C PRO A 221 -6.73 -20.33 2.77
N ASP A 222 -7.19 -20.26 1.53
CA ASP A 222 -7.63 -21.42 0.73
C ASP A 222 -8.80 -22.24 1.32
N THR A 223 -9.50 -21.70 2.33
CA THR A 223 -10.68 -22.38 2.92
C THR A 223 -12.02 -21.92 2.38
N LEU A 224 -12.07 -20.85 1.59
CA LEU A 224 -13.30 -20.25 1.07
C LEU A 224 -13.13 -19.80 -0.37
N THR A 225 -14.09 -20.16 -1.22
CA THR A 225 -14.17 -19.72 -2.63
C THR A 225 -15.17 -18.58 -2.79
N GLY A 226 -15.08 -17.82 -3.89
CA GLY A 226 -16.01 -16.73 -4.18
C GLY A 226 -17.47 -17.20 -4.22
N SER A 227 -17.75 -18.39 -4.75
CA SER A 227 -19.12 -18.96 -4.80
C SER A 227 -19.71 -19.17 -3.40
N VAL A 228 -18.96 -19.81 -2.52
CA VAL A 228 -19.43 -20.12 -1.15
C VAL A 228 -19.56 -18.82 -0.34
N ALA A 229 -18.65 -17.86 -0.55
CA ALA A 229 -18.73 -16.54 0.03
C ALA A 229 -19.98 -15.76 -0.45
N HIS A 230 -20.30 -15.87 -1.74
CA HIS A 230 -21.52 -15.28 -2.31
C HIS A 230 -22.77 -15.89 -1.70
N GLU A 231 -22.92 -17.21 -1.71
CA GLU A 231 -24.13 -17.85 -1.16
C GLU A 231 -24.31 -17.58 0.34
N SER A 232 -23.22 -17.60 1.12
CA SER A 232 -23.28 -17.23 2.54
C SER A 232 -23.62 -15.75 2.75
N SER A 233 -23.19 -14.85 1.86
CA SER A 233 -23.59 -13.44 1.91
C SER A 233 -25.09 -13.24 1.67
N LEU A 234 -25.73 -14.10 0.87
CA LEU A 234 -27.19 -14.07 0.66
C LEU A 234 -27.94 -14.45 1.94
N ASP A 235 -27.46 -15.47 2.66
CA ASP A 235 -28.07 -15.86 3.94
C ASP A 235 -27.93 -14.75 4.99
N ILE A 236 -26.75 -14.11 5.07
CA ILE A 236 -26.51 -12.97 5.96
C ILE A 236 -27.41 -11.80 5.56
N ARG A 237 -27.51 -11.49 4.25
CA ARG A 237 -28.39 -10.43 3.74
C ARG A 237 -29.84 -10.67 4.12
N ALA A 238 -30.36 -11.88 3.88
CA ALA A 238 -31.73 -12.24 4.23
C ALA A 238 -32.01 -12.07 5.73
N TYR A 239 -31.03 -12.38 6.59
CA TYR A 239 -31.13 -12.10 8.02
C TYR A 239 -31.17 -10.60 8.33
N LEU A 240 -30.26 -9.80 7.75
CA LEU A 240 -30.25 -8.35 7.94
C LEU A 240 -31.56 -7.69 7.45
N ASP A 241 -32.09 -8.16 6.31
CA ASP A 241 -33.35 -7.69 5.75
C ASP A 241 -34.54 -7.99 6.68
N SER A 242 -34.54 -9.15 7.35
CA SER A 242 -35.57 -9.50 8.35
C SER A 242 -35.59 -8.55 9.55
N LEU A 243 -34.46 -7.90 9.83
CA LEU A 243 -34.29 -6.88 10.85
C LEU A 243 -34.47 -5.45 10.31
N HIS A 244 -34.79 -5.30 9.01
CA HIS A 244 -34.87 -4.03 8.30
C HIS A 244 -33.54 -3.23 8.32
N ILE A 245 -32.41 -3.91 8.44
CA ILE A 245 -31.08 -3.30 8.41
C ILE A 245 -30.64 -3.16 6.95
N GLN A 246 -30.52 -1.92 6.48
CA GLN A 246 -30.08 -1.60 5.13
C GLN A 246 -28.70 -0.93 5.16
N ASN A 247 -28.08 -0.75 3.99
CA ASN A 247 -26.81 -0.05 3.83
C ASN A 247 -25.65 -0.63 4.66
N VAL A 248 -25.61 -1.95 4.78
CA VAL A 248 -24.49 -2.69 5.36
C VAL A 248 -23.91 -3.58 4.28
N ASP A 249 -22.62 -3.47 4.02
CA ASP A 249 -21.88 -4.33 3.09
C ASP A 249 -21.38 -5.59 3.81
N ILE A 250 -21.15 -6.65 3.05
CA ILE A 250 -20.55 -7.91 3.54
C ILE A 250 -19.31 -8.17 2.72
N ALA A 251 -18.17 -8.41 3.37
CA ALA A 251 -16.92 -8.70 2.68
C ALA A 251 -16.10 -9.77 3.39
N TYR A 252 -15.48 -10.65 2.60
CA TYR A 252 -14.62 -11.74 3.05
C TYR A 252 -13.16 -11.47 2.70
N ARG A 253 -12.28 -11.73 3.66
CA ARG A 253 -10.84 -11.56 3.50
C ARG A 253 -10.07 -12.77 4.01
N VAL A 254 -8.88 -12.94 3.47
CA VAL A 254 -7.89 -13.83 4.06
C VAL A 254 -7.33 -13.19 5.33
N SER A 255 -7.39 -13.95 6.42
CA SER A 255 -6.81 -13.63 7.71
C SER A 255 -5.71 -14.65 8.00
N ARG A 256 -4.48 -14.14 8.19
CA ARG A 256 -3.39 -14.96 8.69
C ARG A 256 -3.44 -14.89 10.21
N ARG A 257 -3.51 -16.03 10.89
CA ARG A 257 -3.28 -16.04 12.34
C ARG A 257 -1.90 -15.44 12.60
N ALA A 258 -1.83 -14.40 13.42
CA ALA A 258 -0.58 -14.11 14.09
C ALA A 258 -0.23 -15.37 14.89
N ASN A 259 0.95 -15.95 14.68
CA ASN A 259 1.52 -16.98 15.57
C ASN A 259 1.75 -16.33 16.95
N THR A 260 0.69 -16.11 17.70
CA THR A 260 0.77 -15.70 19.10
C THR A 260 0.96 -16.97 19.89
N LYS A 261 2.18 -17.13 20.42
CA LYS A 261 2.47 -18.14 21.44
C LYS A 261 1.43 -17.98 22.57
N PRO A 262 0.84 -19.07 23.08
CA PRO A 262 -0.16 -18.99 24.13
C PRO A 262 0.52 -18.69 25.46
N ASN A 263 0.81 -17.42 25.75
CA ASN A 263 0.88 -16.84 27.09
C ASN A 263 1.47 -15.44 27.04
N GLN A 264 0.61 -14.42 27.12
CA GLN A 264 0.78 -13.26 28.01
C GLN A 264 -0.51 -12.44 27.92
N ARG A 265 -1.39 -12.61 28.91
CA ARG A 265 -2.50 -11.67 29.13
C ARG A 265 -1.90 -10.37 29.70
N PRO A 266 -2.13 -9.20 29.09
CA PRO A 266 -1.81 -7.94 29.75
C PRO A 266 -2.80 -7.74 30.90
N VAL A 267 -2.29 -7.73 32.13
CA VAL A 267 -3.04 -7.28 33.30
C VAL A 267 -3.17 -5.76 33.18
N MET A 268 -4.34 -5.27 32.77
CA MET A 268 -4.65 -3.85 32.93
C MET A 268 -4.86 -3.57 34.42
N ARG A 269 -3.94 -2.79 35.00
CA ARG A 269 -4.13 -2.14 36.30
C ARG A 269 -5.07 -0.95 36.09
N SER A 270 -6.21 -0.97 36.78
CA SER A 270 -7.01 0.24 36.98
C SER A 270 -6.19 1.27 37.76
N ARG A 271 -6.16 2.49 37.25
CA ARG A 271 -6.01 3.69 38.08
C ARG A 271 -7.39 4.28 38.31
#